data_AF-A0A5N5QNT2-F1
#
_entry.id   AF-A0A5N5QNT2-F1
#
_cell.length_a   1.000
_cell.length_b   1.000
_cell.length_c   1.000
_cell.angle_alpha   90.00
_cell.angle_beta   90.00
_cell.angle_gamma   90.00
#
_symmetry.space_group_name_H-M   'P 1'
#
loop_
_entity.id
_entity.type
_entity.pdbx_description
1 polymer ?
#
loop_
_entity_poly.entity_id
_entity_poly.type
_entity_poly.pdbx_seq_one_letter_code
_entity_poly.pdbx_strand_id
1 'polypeptide(L)'
;MKVWDIAAIAISLGPCTFAAPNQGERWVDLKSHGKDDAPYLVRALKSNTRIRVPRGHTLNIASAMNTTGLFDTHLRLEGTLRVKPDLAYWAGNAFAVPYQKNSAIWLLGGENLVLDGGGTIDGSGQTWWDARPGNSTLVPPLTLVVHQAQNVLISNITFYKTPKWANLVQESENVIYEYITVNSVTNSTADMRETDGWDTYRSDGITIRDSVIHNGDDCVSFKPNSTNIVVQNLKCTESHGISVGSLGEIAGVKDIVRNIYVDNVTMSKSENGIRIKASSSATIPNLMLTSTCS
;
A
#
# COMPACT_ATOMS: atom_id res chain seq x y z
N MET A 1 -36.62 -16.96 -10.40
CA MET A 1 -35.71 -16.44 -9.35
C MET A 1 -35.06 -17.65 -8.70
N LYS A 2 -33.79 -17.93 -9.00
CA LYS A 2 -33.04 -19.01 -8.35
C LYS A 2 -32.22 -18.38 -7.24
N VAL A 3 -32.68 -18.59 -6.00
CA VAL A 3 -31.88 -18.36 -4.80
C VAL A 3 -30.89 -19.51 -4.76
N TRP A 4 -29.60 -19.19 -4.77
CA TRP A 4 -28.54 -20.16 -4.50
C TRP A 4 -28.20 -20.04 -3.02
N ASP A 5 -28.33 -21.15 -2.29
CA ASP A 5 -27.90 -21.23 -0.90
C ASP A 5 -26.39 -20.95 -0.81
N ILE A 6 -26.04 -19.98 0.02
CA ILE A 6 -24.68 -19.55 0.29
C ILE A 6 -24.06 -20.57 1.25
N ALA A 7 -23.13 -21.38 0.77
CA ALA A 7 -22.18 -22.04 1.65
C ALA A 7 -21.15 -21.00 2.08
N ALA A 8 -21.23 -20.54 3.32
CA ALA A 8 -20.15 -19.79 3.95
C ALA A 8 -18.92 -20.71 4.04
N ILE A 9 -17.95 -20.52 3.15
CA ILE A 9 -16.63 -21.11 3.34
C ILE A 9 -15.96 -20.25 4.40
N ALA A 10 -16.01 -20.69 5.65
CA ALA A 10 -15.12 -20.21 6.67
C ALA A 10 -13.69 -20.57 6.22
N ILE A 11 -12.98 -19.60 5.64
CA ILE A 11 -11.54 -19.71 5.48
C ILE A 11 -11.01 -19.67 6.91
N SER A 12 -10.61 -20.83 7.43
CA SER A 12 -9.90 -20.87 8.70
C SER A 12 -8.59 -20.14 8.46
N LEU A 13 -8.50 -18.90 8.94
CA LEU A 13 -7.23 -18.25 9.21
C LEU A 13 -6.58 -19.12 10.28
N GLY A 14 -5.83 -20.14 9.87
CA GLY A 14 -4.93 -20.83 10.77
C GLY A 14 -4.08 -19.74 11.44
N PRO A 15 -3.84 -19.79 12.76
CA PRO A 15 -3.02 -18.79 13.41
C PRO A 15 -1.68 -18.76 12.67
N CYS A 16 -1.42 -17.65 11.98
CA CYS A 16 -0.08 -17.31 11.56
C CYS A 16 0.66 -17.06 12.87
N THR A 17 1.21 -18.12 13.46
CA THR A 17 2.13 -18.00 14.57
C THR A 17 3.40 -17.43 13.98
N PHE A 18 3.45 -16.11 13.84
CA PHE A 18 4.72 -15.40 13.88
C PHE A 18 5.39 -15.86 15.16
N ALA A 19 6.54 -16.52 15.05
CA ALA A 19 7.32 -16.88 16.22
C ALA A 19 7.50 -15.59 17.03
N ALA A 20 7.08 -15.60 18.30
CA ALA A 20 7.32 -14.47 19.18
C ALA A 20 8.82 -14.16 19.12
N PRO A 21 9.21 -12.90 18.85
CA PRO A 21 10.61 -12.57 18.64
C PRO A 21 11.42 -13.03 19.85
N ASN A 22 12.50 -13.76 19.60
CA ASN A 22 13.44 -14.19 20.62
C ASN A 22 13.81 -12.97 21.48
N GLN A 23 13.48 -12.99 22.77
CA GLN A 23 13.68 -11.86 23.69
C GLN A 23 15.17 -11.53 23.95
N GLY A 24 16.10 -12.16 23.23
CA GLY A 24 17.54 -11.92 23.30
C GLY A 24 18.15 -11.19 22.09
N GLU A 25 17.43 -10.97 20.99
CA GLU A 25 18.02 -10.31 19.82
C GLU A 25 17.99 -8.78 19.89
N ARG A 26 19.17 -8.17 19.79
CA ARG A 26 19.39 -6.74 19.92
C ARG A 26 18.94 -5.99 18.66
N TRP A 27 18.12 -4.97 18.85
CA TRP A 27 17.73 -4.05 17.77
C TRP A 27 18.90 -3.18 17.30
N VAL A 28 19.00 -2.97 15.99
CA VAL A 28 19.85 -1.93 15.39
C VAL A 28 19.03 -0.64 15.27
N ASP A 29 19.30 0.31 16.17
CA ASP A 29 18.64 1.62 16.15
C ASP A 29 19.25 2.54 15.09
N LEU A 30 18.43 2.99 14.15
CA LEU A 30 18.81 4.00 13.17
C LEU A 30 18.46 5.40 13.62
N LYS A 31 19.37 6.33 13.35
CA LYS A 31 19.21 7.76 13.62
C LYS A 31 19.56 8.53 12.35
N SER A 32 19.00 9.72 12.22
CA SER A 32 19.33 10.59 11.11
C SER A 32 20.76 11.13 11.21
N HIS A 33 21.39 11.29 10.05
CA HIS A 33 22.69 11.93 9.88
C HIS A 33 22.55 13.35 9.31
N GLY A 34 21.32 13.89 9.23
CA GLY A 34 21.03 15.24 8.75
C GLY A 34 21.17 15.44 7.24
N LYS A 35 21.35 14.37 6.47
CA LYS A 35 21.46 14.38 4.99
C LYS A 35 20.47 13.39 4.39
N ASP A 36 20.88 12.61 3.39
CA ASP A 36 20.10 11.49 2.87
C ASP A 36 20.37 10.24 3.71
N ASP A 37 19.35 9.79 4.44
CA ASP A 37 19.40 8.60 5.29
C ASP A 37 18.95 7.33 4.56
N ALA A 38 18.42 7.44 3.34
CA ALA A 38 17.90 6.30 2.58
C ALA A 38 18.95 5.19 2.33
N PRO A 39 20.20 5.48 1.91
CA PRO A 39 21.21 4.44 1.72
C PRO A 39 21.61 3.73 3.02
N TYR A 40 21.49 4.41 4.16
CA TYR A 40 21.79 3.84 5.48
C TYR A 40 20.69 2.89 5.93
N LEU A 41 19.42 3.27 5.76
CA LEU A 41 18.28 2.39 6.01
C LEU A 41 18.34 1.13 5.14
N VAL A 42 18.57 1.29 3.83
CA VAL A 42 18.70 0.16 2.89
C VAL A 42 19.82 -0.78 3.32
N ARG A 43 21.00 -0.24 3.67
CA ARG A 43 22.13 -1.06 4.12
C ARG A 43 21.82 -1.79 5.43
N ALA A 44 21.20 -1.11 6.38
CA ALA A 44 20.85 -1.70 7.67
C ALA A 44 19.87 -2.87 7.50
N LEU A 45 18.85 -2.71 6.67
CA LEU A 45 17.88 -3.77 6.35
C LEU A 45 18.54 -4.95 5.64
N LYS A 46 19.51 -4.71 4.74
CA LYS A 46 20.22 -5.79 4.04
C LYS A 46 21.27 -6.51 4.88
N SER A 47 21.64 -5.98 6.05
CA SER A 47 22.72 -6.54 6.87
C SER A 47 22.27 -7.01 8.25
N ASN A 48 20.99 -6.82 8.61
CA ASN A 48 20.46 -7.14 9.92
C ASN A 48 19.02 -7.65 9.78
N THR A 49 18.59 -8.49 10.73
CA THR A 49 17.22 -9.02 10.78
C THR A 49 16.28 -8.15 11.63
N ARG A 50 16.81 -7.34 12.56
CA ARG A 50 16.00 -6.48 13.45
C ARG A 50 16.49 -5.04 13.47
N ILE A 51 15.74 -4.15 12.83
CA ILE A 51 16.06 -2.73 12.68
C ILE A 51 14.97 -1.92 13.35
N ARG A 52 15.33 -0.88 14.10
CA ARG A 52 14.36 0.05 14.67
C ARG A 52 14.69 1.48 14.27
N VAL A 53 13.68 2.23 13.86
CA VAL A 53 13.75 3.70 13.77
C VAL A 53 13.01 4.23 15.00
N PRO A 54 13.71 4.66 16.07
CA PRO A 54 13.06 4.93 17.34
C PRO A 54 12.19 6.19 17.29
N ARG A 55 11.22 6.26 18.20
CA ARG A 55 10.33 7.42 18.35
C ARG A 55 11.14 8.72 18.50
N GLY A 56 10.65 9.80 17.87
CA GLY A 56 11.31 11.11 17.91
C GLY A 56 12.46 11.28 16.91
N HIS A 57 12.83 10.23 16.18
CA HIS A 57 13.76 10.32 15.06
C HIS A 57 13.01 10.45 13.73
N THR A 58 13.49 11.33 12.86
CA THR A 58 13.05 11.43 11.46
C THR A 58 14.25 11.11 10.57
N LEU A 59 14.16 10.04 9.78
CA LEU A 59 15.12 9.78 8.70
C LEU A 59 14.70 10.57 7.46
N ASN A 60 15.63 11.31 6.88
CA ASN A 60 15.41 12.09 5.67
C ASN A 60 15.66 11.21 4.44
N ILE A 61 14.60 10.87 3.70
CA ILE A 61 14.67 10.01 2.53
C ILE A 61 14.79 10.89 1.29
N ALA A 62 16.03 11.08 0.79
CA ALA A 62 16.31 11.91 -0.37
C ALA A 62 16.77 11.10 -1.61
N SER A 63 16.80 9.77 -1.50
CA SER A 63 16.95 8.85 -2.63
C SER A 63 16.01 7.64 -2.54
N ALA A 64 15.74 7.02 -3.70
CA ALA A 64 14.85 5.87 -3.78
C ALA A 64 15.43 4.66 -3.03
N MET A 65 14.57 3.91 -2.32
CA MET A 65 14.95 2.76 -1.50
C MET A 65 14.58 1.44 -2.17
N ASN A 66 15.57 0.60 -2.45
CA ASN A 66 15.35 -0.78 -2.89
C ASN A 66 15.80 -1.74 -1.79
N THR A 67 14.82 -2.27 -1.07
CA THR A 67 14.97 -3.28 -0.02
C THR A 67 14.27 -4.58 -0.44
N THR A 68 14.45 -4.99 -1.70
CA THR A 68 14.07 -6.33 -2.15
C THR A 68 15.14 -7.36 -1.79
N GLY A 69 14.75 -8.64 -1.77
CA GLY A 69 15.62 -9.76 -1.43
C GLY A 69 15.91 -9.88 0.07
N LEU A 70 15.05 -9.30 0.92
CA LEU A 70 15.14 -9.49 2.37
C LEU A 70 14.65 -10.88 2.76
N PHE A 71 15.11 -11.36 3.92
CA PHE A 71 14.66 -12.62 4.50
C PHE A 71 14.61 -12.47 6.01
N ASP A 72 13.51 -12.90 6.64
CA ASP A 72 13.33 -12.89 8.09
C ASP A 72 13.69 -11.53 8.73
N THR A 73 13.12 -10.45 8.17
CA THR A 73 13.49 -9.07 8.52
C THR A 73 12.33 -8.33 9.18
N HIS A 74 12.59 -7.80 10.38
CA HIS A 74 11.69 -6.96 11.16
C HIS A 74 12.21 -5.52 11.21
N LEU A 75 11.51 -4.62 10.52
CA LEU A 75 11.65 -3.17 10.66
C LEU A 75 10.59 -2.63 11.62
N ARG A 76 11.03 -2.18 12.79
CA ARG A 76 10.19 -1.46 13.75
C ARG A 76 10.34 0.05 13.57
N LEU A 77 9.45 0.63 12.78
CA LEU A 77 9.33 2.06 12.54
C LEU A 77 8.45 2.71 13.62
N GLU A 78 9.08 3.30 14.64
CA GLU A 78 8.40 4.11 15.68
C GLU A 78 8.54 5.63 15.42
N GLY A 79 9.56 6.02 14.65
CA GLY A 79 9.83 7.38 14.21
C GLY A 79 9.18 7.71 12.86
N THR A 80 9.85 8.54 12.07
CA THR A 80 9.36 8.98 10.76
C THR A 80 10.38 8.70 9.66
N LEU A 81 9.92 8.18 8.52
CA LEU A 81 10.63 8.25 7.24
C LEU A 81 10.02 9.43 6.47
N ARG A 82 10.77 10.51 6.23
CA ARG A 82 10.28 11.69 5.52
C ARG A 82 10.94 11.81 4.16
N VAL A 83 10.14 11.70 3.11
CA VAL A 83 10.57 11.88 1.73
C VAL A 83 10.88 13.35 1.48
N LYS A 84 12.04 13.62 0.86
CA LYS A 84 12.41 14.99 0.46
C LYS A 84 11.48 15.46 -0.66
N PRO A 85 10.82 16.63 -0.56
CA PRO A 85 9.91 17.15 -1.58
C PRO A 85 10.67 17.74 -2.80
N ASP A 86 11.37 16.88 -3.53
CA ASP A 86 12.24 17.27 -4.65
C ASP A 86 11.68 16.73 -5.97
N LEU A 87 10.76 17.47 -6.58
CA LEU A 87 10.05 17.07 -7.80
C LEU A 87 11.03 16.72 -8.95
N ALA A 88 12.08 17.54 -9.11
CA ALA A 88 13.06 17.38 -10.18
C ALA A 88 13.87 16.08 -10.00
N TYR A 89 14.27 15.77 -8.77
CA TYR A 89 14.94 14.51 -8.47
C TYR A 89 14.02 13.31 -8.76
N TRP A 90 12.82 13.29 -8.19
CA TRP A 90 11.94 12.12 -8.25
C TRP A 90 11.40 11.83 -9.66
N ALA A 91 11.28 12.84 -10.53
CA ALA A 91 10.86 12.65 -11.92
C ALA A 91 11.77 11.70 -12.72
N GLY A 92 13.05 11.55 -12.34
CA GLY A 92 14.01 10.69 -13.03
C GLY A 92 14.71 9.63 -12.17
N ASN A 93 14.54 9.66 -10.84
CA ASN A 93 15.32 8.83 -9.92
C ASN A 93 14.49 7.86 -9.06
N ALA A 94 13.16 7.86 -9.20
CA ALA A 94 12.30 6.83 -8.63
C ALA A 94 12.44 5.49 -9.41
N PHE A 95 12.12 4.36 -8.78
CA PHE A 95 12.16 3.06 -9.46
C PHE A 95 11.01 2.92 -10.43
N ALA A 96 11.25 2.52 -11.67
CA ALA A 96 10.19 2.27 -12.62
C ALA A 96 9.28 1.12 -12.17
N VAL A 97 7.98 1.35 -12.20
CA VAL A 97 6.92 0.35 -11.99
C VAL A 97 6.12 0.30 -13.29
N PRO A 98 6.45 -0.62 -14.23
CA PRO A 98 5.91 -0.56 -15.60
C PRO A 98 4.38 -0.57 -15.67
N TYR A 99 3.72 -1.18 -14.69
CA TYR A 99 2.26 -1.18 -14.60
C TYR A 99 1.72 0.24 -14.50
N GLN A 100 0.91 0.63 -15.50
CA GLN A 100 0.37 1.97 -15.68
C GLN A 100 1.44 3.08 -15.67
N LYS A 101 2.66 2.76 -16.09
CA LYS A 101 3.80 3.70 -16.20
C LYS A 101 4.08 4.44 -14.87
N ASN A 102 3.91 3.75 -13.75
CA ASN A 102 4.20 4.31 -12.44
C ASN A 102 5.69 4.29 -12.12
N SER A 103 6.05 4.94 -11.02
CA SER A 103 7.37 4.83 -10.38
C SER A 103 7.22 4.76 -8.86
N ALA A 104 8.25 4.35 -8.12
CA ALA A 104 8.17 4.15 -6.68
C ALA A 104 9.33 4.76 -5.91
N ILE A 105 9.02 5.30 -4.72
CA ILE A 105 10.01 5.75 -3.73
C ILE A 105 10.65 4.56 -3.04
N TRP A 106 9.86 3.56 -2.63
CA TRP A 106 10.32 2.41 -1.88
C TRP A 106 9.80 1.09 -2.45
N LEU A 107 10.72 0.21 -2.84
CA LEU A 107 10.45 -1.21 -3.11
C LEU A 107 10.82 -2.04 -1.88
N LEU A 108 9.84 -2.70 -1.26
CA LEU A 108 10.02 -3.65 -0.17
C LEU A 108 9.72 -5.06 -0.68
N GLY A 109 10.67 -5.99 -0.58
CA GLY A 109 10.49 -7.33 -1.13
C GLY A 109 11.36 -8.39 -0.49
N GLY A 110 10.97 -9.65 -0.61
CA GLY A 110 11.60 -10.76 0.11
C GLY A 110 10.60 -11.62 0.86
N GLU A 111 11.08 -12.45 1.77
CA GLU A 111 10.26 -13.43 2.49
C GLU A 111 10.29 -13.21 4.00
N ASN A 112 9.14 -13.41 4.67
CA ASN A 112 9.01 -13.33 6.13
C ASN A 112 9.41 -11.94 6.65
N LEU A 113 8.64 -10.93 6.24
CA LEU A 113 8.92 -9.52 6.53
C LEU A 113 7.91 -8.95 7.51
N VAL A 114 8.38 -8.14 8.45
CA VAL A 114 7.54 -7.39 9.38
C VAL A 114 7.90 -5.91 9.35
N LEU A 115 6.93 -5.05 9.08
CA LEU A 115 7.01 -3.60 9.23
C LEU A 115 5.94 -3.14 10.23
N ASP A 116 6.36 -2.70 11.41
CA ASP A 116 5.45 -2.22 12.47
C ASP A 116 5.99 -1.01 13.23
N GLY A 117 5.29 -0.56 14.28
CA GLY A 117 5.88 0.29 15.32
C GLY A 117 5.15 1.60 15.64
N GLY A 118 4.07 1.93 14.93
CA GLY A 118 3.26 3.14 15.18
C GLY A 118 3.84 4.41 14.55
N GLY A 119 4.91 4.29 13.76
CA GLY A 119 5.58 5.41 13.12
C GLY A 119 4.92 5.84 11.82
N THR A 120 5.59 6.76 11.11
CA THR A 120 5.04 7.45 9.95
C THR A 120 5.96 7.34 8.73
N ILE A 121 5.38 7.07 7.57
CA ILE A 121 6.00 7.26 6.26
C ILE A 121 5.36 8.51 5.66
N ASP A 122 6.08 9.63 5.71
CA ASP A 122 5.67 10.93 5.20
C ASP A 122 6.17 11.09 3.76
N GLY A 123 5.24 10.98 2.81
CA GLY A 123 5.53 11.02 1.38
C GLY A 123 5.75 12.44 0.82
N SER A 124 5.53 13.49 1.62
CA SER A 124 5.63 14.89 1.20
C SER A 124 4.79 15.23 -0.05
N GLY A 125 3.59 14.63 -0.15
CA GLY A 125 2.71 14.69 -1.31
C GLY A 125 2.17 16.08 -1.63
N GLN A 126 2.11 17.01 -0.67
CA GLN A 126 1.58 18.36 -0.89
C GLN A 126 2.27 19.08 -2.05
N THR A 127 3.60 18.96 -2.15
CA THR A 127 4.37 19.59 -3.23
C THR A 127 3.98 19.06 -4.61
N TRP A 128 3.55 17.80 -4.70
CA TRP A 128 3.06 17.20 -5.94
C TRP A 128 1.66 17.70 -6.27
N TRP A 129 0.76 17.70 -5.29
CA TRP A 129 -0.62 18.15 -5.49
C TRP A 129 -0.67 19.62 -5.89
N ASP A 130 0.13 20.49 -5.27
CA ASP A 130 0.18 21.91 -5.62
C ASP A 130 0.82 22.18 -7.00
N ALA A 131 1.77 21.33 -7.43
CA ALA A 131 2.47 21.50 -8.71
C ALA A 131 1.72 20.87 -9.90
N ARG A 132 0.81 19.93 -9.64
CA ARG A 132 0.07 19.22 -10.69
C ARG A 132 -0.87 20.13 -11.49
N PRO A 133 -1.66 21.05 -10.87
CA PRO A 133 -2.37 22.10 -11.58
C PRO A 133 -1.38 23.01 -12.33
N GLY A 134 -1.23 22.80 -13.65
CA GLY A 134 -0.29 23.53 -14.50
C GLY A 134 0.79 22.65 -15.15
N ASN A 135 0.90 21.37 -14.76
CA ASN A 135 1.83 20.44 -15.36
C ASN A 135 1.27 19.00 -15.44
N SER A 136 0.53 18.70 -16.50
CA SER A 136 -0.11 17.38 -16.71
C SER A 136 0.87 16.24 -16.99
N THR A 137 2.15 16.54 -17.25
CA THR A 137 3.19 15.51 -17.45
C THR A 137 3.88 15.11 -16.16
N LEU A 138 3.61 15.80 -15.04
CA LEU A 138 4.15 15.47 -13.73
C LEU A 138 3.47 14.20 -13.21
N VAL A 139 4.21 13.10 -13.16
CA VAL A 139 3.75 11.82 -12.60
C VAL A 139 4.38 11.63 -11.21
N PRO A 140 3.60 11.71 -10.12
CA PRO A 140 4.12 11.49 -8.79
C PRO A 140 4.44 9.99 -8.56
N PRO A 141 5.50 9.67 -7.79
CA PRO A 141 5.82 8.29 -7.48
C PRO A 141 4.88 7.70 -6.40
N LEU A 142 4.72 6.38 -6.43
CA LEU A 142 4.10 5.59 -5.37
C LEU A 142 4.96 5.63 -4.10
N THR A 143 4.32 5.60 -2.93
CA THR A 143 5.05 5.69 -1.65
C THR A 143 5.73 4.37 -1.30
N LEU A 144 4.97 3.28 -1.25
CA LEU A 144 5.48 1.93 -0.98
C LEU A 144 4.95 0.95 -2.01
N VAL A 145 5.85 0.13 -2.56
CA VAL A 145 5.51 -1.05 -3.34
C VAL A 145 6.03 -2.28 -2.61
N VAL A 146 5.12 -3.13 -2.15
CA VAL A 146 5.47 -4.49 -1.73
C VAL A 146 5.61 -5.31 -3.01
N HIS A 147 6.84 -5.67 -3.34
CA HIS A 147 7.21 -6.20 -4.64
C HIS A 147 7.91 -7.55 -4.50
N GLN A 148 7.41 -8.58 -5.20
CA GLN A 148 8.01 -9.92 -5.18
C GLN A 148 8.27 -10.40 -3.74
N ALA A 149 7.23 -10.28 -2.92
CA ALA A 149 7.31 -10.59 -1.51
C ALA A 149 6.38 -11.74 -1.13
N GLN A 150 6.77 -12.51 -0.13
CA GLN A 150 5.97 -13.59 0.43
C GLN A 150 5.97 -13.51 1.96
N ASN A 151 4.81 -13.73 2.59
CA ASN A 151 4.64 -13.71 4.04
C ASN A 151 5.07 -12.37 4.66
N VAL A 152 4.29 -11.33 4.41
CA VAL A 152 4.57 -9.96 4.86
C VAL A 152 3.50 -9.47 5.81
N LEU A 153 3.91 -8.90 6.94
CA LEU A 153 3.03 -8.16 7.86
C LEU A 153 3.42 -6.69 7.87
N ILE A 154 2.48 -5.81 7.54
CA ILE A 154 2.59 -4.37 7.74
C ILE A 154 1.49 -3.95 8.72
N SER A 155 1.88 -3.52 9.91
CA SER A 155 0.94 -3.30 11.02
C SER A 155 1.20 -1.98 11.73
N ASN A 156 0.15 -1.22 12.05
CA ASN A 156 0.27 0.00 12.86
C ASN A 156 1.27 1.02 12.26
N ILE A 157 1.04 1.43 11.01
CA ILE A 157 1.85 2.42 10.30
C ILE A 157 0.94 3.53 9.76
N THR A 158 1.42 4.77 9.82
CA THR A 158 0.77 5.92 9.18
C THR A 158 1.46 6.26 7.87
N PHE A 159 0.74 6.19 6.75
CA PHE A 159 1.11 6.82 5.49
C PHE A 159 0.55 8.24 5.47
N TYR A 160 1.43 9.23 5.52
CA TYR A 160 1.07 10.63 5.59
C TYR A 160 1.42 11.34 4.29
N LYS A 161 0.44 12.06 3.71
CA LYS A 161 0.57 12.84 2.48
C LYS A 161 1.33 12.09 1.39
N THR A 162 0.74 11.03 0.86
CA THR A 162 1.35 10.25 -0.22
C THR A 162 1.27 11.01 -1.55
N PRO A 163 2.33 11.08 -2.38
CA PRO A 163 2.27 11.79 -3.67
C PRO A 163 1.25 11.20 -4.64
N LYS A 164 1.16 9.86 -4.66
CA LYS A 164 0.21 9.05 -5.42
C LYS A 164 -0.28 7.90 -4.52
N TRP A 165 -0.47 6.69 -5.04
CA TRP A 165 -0.93 5.52 -4.29
C TRP A 165 -0.01 5.29 -3.10
N ALA A 166 -0.60 5.07 -1.94
CA ALA A 166 0.13 4.82 -0.70
C ALA A 166 0.83 3.46 -0.79
N ASN A 167 0.08 2.43 -1.21
CA ASN A 167 0.55 1.05 -1.28
C ASN A 167 0.19 0.42 -2.62
N LEU A 168 1.19 -0.22 -3.25
CA LEU A 168 0.96 -1.20 -4.31
C LEU A 168 1.50 -2.55 -3.85
N VAL A 169 0.65 -3.57 -3.84
CA VAL A 169 1.07 -4.97 -3.66
C VAL A 169 1.20 -5.59 -5.03
N GLN A 170 2.44 -5.84 -5.47
CA GLN A 170 2.75 -6.32 -6.80
C GLN A 170 3.51 -7.64 -6.75
N GLU A 171 3.06 -8.64 -7.52
CA GLU A 171 3.75 -9.93 -7.66
C GLU A 171 4.05 -10.58 -6.31
N SER A 172 3.12 -10.47 -5.36
CA SER A 172 3.36 -10.89 -3.97
C SER A 172 2.27 -11.84 -3.47
N GLU A 173 2.61 -12.61 -2.44
CA GLU A 173 1.75 -13.62 -1.85
C GLU A 173 1.70 -13.50 -0.33
N ASN A 174 0.54 -13.74 0.29
CA ASN A 174 0.39 -13.77 1.75
C ASN A 174 0.86 -12.46 2.42
N VAL A 175 0.20 -11.34 2.07
CA VAL A 175 0.51 -10.02 2.63
C VAL A 175 -0.66 -9.53 3.48
N ILE A 176 -0.36 -9.14 4.71
CA ILE A 176 -1.32 -8.63 5.69
C ILE A 176 -1.01 -7.16 5.97
N TYR A 177 -2.03 -6.32 5.82
CA TYR A 177 -2.08 -4.95 6.33
C TYR A 177 -3.11 -4.87 7.44
N GLU A 178 -2.73 -4.34 8.60
CA GLU A 178 -3.65 -4.12 9.72
C GLU A 178 -3.31 -2.82 10.50
N TYR A 179 -4.33 -2.16 11.05
CA TYR A 179 -4.14 -0.92 11.83
C TYR A 179 -3.40 0.19 11.07
N ILE A 180 -3.63 0.29 9.76
CA ILE A 180 -3.00 1.29 8.91
C ILE A 180 -3.81 2.57 8.93
N THR A 181 -3.11 3.71 8.92
CA THR A 181 -3.71 5.01 8.65
C THR A 181 -3.15 5.56 7.34
N VAL A 182 -4.01 5.84 6.37
CA VAL A 182 -3.65 6.64 5.19
C VAL A 182 -4.29 8.00 5.35
N ASN A 183 -3.47 9.06 5.41
CA ASN A 183 -3.92 10.43 5.60
C ASN A 183 -3.30 11.34 4.54
N SER A 184 -3.94 11.42 3.39
CA SER A 184 -3.54 12.22 2.22
C SER A 184 -4.47 13.41 2.03
N VAL A 185 -4.52 14.28 3.04
CA VAL A 185 -5.37 15.47 3.05
C VAL A 185 -4.56 16.69 2.62
N THR A 186 -5.03 17.35 1.55
CA THR A 186 -4.46 18.61 1.09
C THR A 186 -4.70 19.74 2.10
N ASN A 187 -3.75 20.66 2.21
CA ASN A 187 -3.93 21.92 2.95
C ASN A 187 -4.13 23.14 2.02
N SER A 188 -4.36 22.88 0.72
CA SER A 188 -4.61 23.88 -0.32
C SER A 188 -5.90 23.54 -1.07
N THR A 189 -6.17 24.23 -2.18
CA THR A 189 -7.27 23.89 -3.11
C THR A 189 -6.90 22.82 -4.12
N ALA A 190 -5.67 22.29 -4.09
CA ALA A 190 -5.24 21.23 -4.99
C ALA A 190 -6.03 19.95 -4.76
N ASP A 191 -6.37 19.23 -5.82
CA ASP A 191 -6.96 17.90 -5.68
C ASP A 191 -5.92 16.87 -5.24
N MET A 192 -6.42 15.82 -4.61
CA MET A 192 -5.64 14.68 -4.11
C MET A 192 -5.89 13.44 -4.98
N ARG A 193 -6.07 13.63 -6.30
CA ARG A 193 -6.33 12.51 -7.23
C ARG A 193 -5.19 11.50 -7.23
N GLU A 194 -5.53 10.24 -7.46
CA GLU A 194 -4.61 9.10 -7.46
C GLU A 194 -3.88 8.90 -6.11
N THR A 195 -4.47 9.32 -4.98
CA THR A 195 -3.92 9.02 -3.64
C THR A 195 -4.51 7.74 -3.05
N ASP A 196 -4.65 6.70 -3.89
CA ASP A 196 -5.26 5.42 -3.55
C ASP A 196 -4.65 4.82 -2.26
N GLY A 197 -5.49 4.20 -1.43
CA GLY A 197 -5.03 3.57 -0.17
C GLY A 197 -4.21 2.30 -0.45
N TRP A 198 -4.79 1.38 -1.23
CA TRP A 198 -4.14 0.18 -1.71
C TRP A 198 -4.53 -0.14 -3.15
N ASP A 199 -3.53 -0.54 -3.92
CA ASP A 199 -3.69 -1.25 -5.18
C ASP A 199 -3.09 -2.64 -5.06
N THR A 200 -3.78 -3.66 -5.55
CA THR A 200 -3.24 -5.03 -5.66
C THR A 200 -3.10 -5.40 -7.11
N TYR A 201 -1.98 -6.00 -7.49
CA TYR A 201 -1.68 -6.35 -8.88
C TYR A 201 -0.86 -7.64 -8.96
N ARG A 202 -1.30 -8.61 -9.76
CA ARG A 202 -0.64 -9.93 -9.90
C ARG A 202 -0.27 -10.55 -8.55
N SER A 203 -1.19 -10.54 -7.59
CA SER A 203 -0.91 -10.91 -6.21
C SER A 203 -2.03 -11.79 -5.64
N ASP A 204 -1.67 -12.67 -4.71
CA ASP A 204 -2.56 -13.66 -4.11
C ASP A 204 -2.52 -13.63 -2.58
N GLY A 205 -3.65 -13.87 -1.92
CA GLY A 205 -3.66 -14.02 -0.46
C GLY A 205 -3.39 -12.70 0.28
N ILE A 206 -4.13 -11.64 -0.06
CA ILE A 206 -3.95 -10.32 0.54
C ILE A 206 -5.04 -10.06 1.58
N THR A 207 -4.67 -9.61 2.77
CA THR A 207 -5.63 -9.18 3.80
C THR A 207 -5.38 -7.72 4.14
N ILE A 208 -6.40 -6.88 4.04
CA ILE A 208 -6.37 -5.47 4.43
C ILE A 208 -7.49 -5.26 5.46
N ARG A 209 -7.13 -4.91 6.70
CA ARG A 209 -8.13 -4.80 7.76
C ARG A 209 -7.89 -3.72 8.79
N ASP A 210 -8.93 -3.39 9.53
CA ASP A 210 -8.86 -2.57 10.75
C ASP A 210 -8.15 -1.22 10.53
N SER A 211 -8.41 -0.56 9.40
CA SER A 211 -7.64 0.60 8.93
C SER A 211 -8.52 1.82 8.61
N VAL A 212 -7.93 3.01 8.64
CA VAL A 212 -8.60 4.29 8.38
C VAL A 212 -7.92 5.03 7.23
N ILE A 213 -8.73 5.51 6.30
CA ILE A 213 -8.29 6.07 5.03
C ILE A 213 -9.00 7.41 4.83
N HIS A 214 -8.21 8.46 4.64
CA HIS A 214 -8.67 9.74 4.10
C HIS A 214 -7.77 10.09 2.93
N ASN A 215 -8.34 10.01 1.73
CA ASN A 215 -7.66 10.23 0.47
C ASN A 215 -8.61 10.81 -0.58
N GLY A 216 -8.13 10.95 -1.81
CA GLY A 216 -8.88 11.51 -2.93
C GLY A 216 -9.11 10.57 -4.11
N ASP A 217 -8.91 9.26 -3.90
CA ASP A 217 -9.13 8.25 -4.95
C ASP A 217 -9.52 6.90 -4.32
N ASP A 218 -9.39 5.78 -5.04
CA ASP A 218 -9.86 4.46 -4.59
C ASP A 218 -9.35 4.13 -3.16
N CYS A 219 -10.25 3.64 -2.29
CA CYS A 219 -9.86 3.21 -0.94
C CYS A 219 -9.05 1.92 -1.02
N VAL A 220 -9.56 0.95 -1.78
CA VAL A 220 -8.86 -0.26 -2.21
C VAL A 220 -9.23 -0.52 -3.67
N SER A 221 -8.23 -0.84 -4.48
CA SER A 221 -8.37 -1.08 -5.91
C SER A 221 -7.73 -2.42 -6.30
N PHE A 222 -8.55 -3.33 -6.84
CA PHE A 222 -8.12 -4.64 -7.29
C PHE A 222 -7.76 -4.60 -8.77
N LYS A 223 -6.47 -4.45 -9.08
CA LYS A 223 -5.94 -4.44 -10.45
C LYS A 223 -5.79 -5.87 -10.99
N PRO A 224 -5.41 -6.05 -12.27
CA PRO A 224 -5.40 -7.38 -12.89
C PRO A 224 -4.61 -8.43 -12.12
N ASN A 225 -5.14 -9.65 -12.15
CA ASN A 225 -4.60 -10.85 -11.52
C ASN A 225 -4.46 -10.72 -9.99
N SER A 226 -5.46 -10.09 -9.37
CA SER A 226 -5.63 -10.02 -7.92
C SER A 226 -6.56 -11.13 -7.46
N THR A 227 -6.07 -12.04 -6.61
CA THR A 227 -6.85 -13.21 -6.18
C THR A 227 -6.79 -13.46 -4.68
N ASN A 228 -7.85 -14.08 -4.13
CA ASN A 228 -7.93 -14.47 -2.72
C ASN A 228 -7.67 -13.29 -1.77
N ILE A 229 -8.50 -12.25 -1.85
CA ILE A 229 -8.30 -11.00 -1.11
C ILE A 229 -9.45 -10.77 -0.13
N VAL A 230 -9.08 -10.40 1.11
CA VAL A 230 -10.00 -10.04 2.18
C VAL A 230 -9.80 -8.57 2.53
N VAL A 231 -10.89 -7.80 2.51
CA VAL A 231 -10.90 -6.40 2.96
C VAL A 231 -11.98 -6.24 4.04
N GLN A 232 -11.59 -5.88 5.27
CA GLN A 232 -12.53 -5.82 6.38
C GLN A 232 -12.32 -4.64 7.33
N ASN A 233 -13.40 -4.15 7.93
CA ASN A 233 -13.34 -3.15 9.01
C ASN A 233 -12.60 -1.86 8.60
N LEU A 234 -12.88 -1.35 7.40
CA LEU A 234 -12.27 -0.12 6.91
C LEU A 234 -13.17 1.09 7.09
N LYS A 235 -12.57 2.25 7.35
CA LYS A 235 -13.24 3.56 7.29
C LYS A 235 -12.57 4.40 6.21
N CYS A 236 -13.27 4.66 5.12
CA CYS A 236 -12.77 5.47 4.03
C CYS A 236 -13.54 6.80 3.95
N THR A 237 -12.80 7.90 3.78
CA THR A 237 -13.34 9.26 3.70
C THR A 237 -12.83 9.94 2.44
N GLU A 238 -13.74 10.58 1.69
CA GLU A 238 -13.43 11.32 0.44
C GLU A 238 -12.85 10.46 -0.71
N SER A 239 -12.88 9.13 -0.55
CA SER A 239 -12.35 8.16 -1.51
C SER A 239 -13.26 7.98 -2.74
N HIS A 240 -12.76 7.26 -3.75
CA HIS A 240 -13.59 6.74 -4.84
C HIS A 240 -14.23 5.38 -4.56
N GLY A 241 -14.12 4.86 -3.33
CA GLY A 241 -14.75 3.61 -2.90
C GLY A 241 -13.86 2.37 -3.00
N ILE A 242 -14.47 1.19 -2.92
CA ILE A 242 -13.82 -0.08 -3.25
C ILE A 242 -13.97 -0.33 -4.75
N SER A 243 -12.85 -0.40 -5.47
CA SER A 243 -12.83 -0.55 -6.92
C SER A 243 -12.29 -1.90 -7.36
N VAL A 244 -12.98 -2.57 -8.27
CA VAL A 244 -12.40 -3.62 -9.11
C VAL A 244 -11.95 -2.98 -10.42
N GLY A 245 -10.65 -2.95 -10.67
CA GLY A 245 -10.05 -2.46 -11.91
C GLY A 245 -9.39 -1.08 -11.84
N SER A 246 -9.11 -0.45 -12.99
CA SER A 246 -9.52 -0.86 -14.34
C SER A 246 -8.96 -2.23 -14.76
N LEU A 247 -9.80 -3.02 -15.43
CA LEU A 247 -9.45 -4.32 -16.00
C LEU A 247 -9.66 -4.32 -17.52
N GLY A 248 -8.85 -5.12 -18.21
CA GLY A 248 -8.90 -5.35 -19.65
C GLY A 248 -8.37 -4.17 -20.47
N GLU A 249 -7.41 -3.43 -19.93
CA GLU A 249 -6.85 -2.24 -20.61
C GLU A 249 -5.95 -2.59 -21.80
N ILE A 250 -5.46 -3.83 -21.85
CA ILE A 250 -4.58 -4.32 -22.92
C ILE A 250 -5.35 -5.31 -23.80
N ALA A 251 -5.49 -4.97 -25.08
CA ALA A 251 -6.16 -5.81 -26.07
C ALA A 251 -5.49 -7.20 -26.17
N GLY A 252 -6.29 -8.26 -26.14
CA GLY A 252 -5.81 -9.64 -26.21
C GLY A 252 -5.24 -10.20 -24.91
N VAL A 253 -5.10 -9.38 -23.86
CA VAL A 253 -4.73 -9.83 -22.52
C VAL A 253 -5.99 -10.01 -21.69
N LYS A 254 -6.10 -11.18 -21.05
CA LYS A 254 -7.19 -11.49 -20.13
C LYS A 254 -6.79 -11.11 -18.71
N ASP A 255 -7.57 -10.23 -18.11
CA ASP A 255 -7.38 -9.81 -16.72
C ASP A 255 -8.36 -10.54 -15.82
N ILE A 256 -7.85 -11.08 -14.71
CA ILE A 256 -8.67 -11.85 -13.76
C ILE A 256 -8.65 -11.17 -12.39
N VAL A 257 -9.81 -10.98 -11.79
CA VAL A 257 -9.92 -10.64 -10.36
C VAL A 257 -10.90 -11.64 -9.74
N ARG A 258 -10.48 -12.40 -8.73
CA ARG A 258 -11.27 -13.55 -8.25
C ARG A 258 -11.16 -13.77 -6.76
N ASN A 259 -12.23 -14.28 -6.14
CA ASN A 259 -12.29 -14.64 -4.72
C ASN A 259 -11.95 -13.42 -3.85
N ILE A 260 -12.73 -12.36 -4.05
CA ILE A 260 -12.61 -11.13 -3.29
C ILE A 260 -13.76 -11.09 -2.30
N TYR A 261 -13.42 -10.91 -1.02
CA TYR A 261 -14.37 -10.76 0.07
C TYR A 261 -14.18 -9.39 0.72
N VAL A 262 -15.21 -8.57 0.68
CA VAL A 262 -15.22 -7.24 1.29
C VAL A 262 -16.37 -7.13 2.26
N ASP A 263 -16.08 -6.78 3.51
CA ASP A 263 -17.06 -6.71 4.59
C ASP A 263 -16.79 -5.59 5.59
N ASN A 264 -17.84 -5.08 6.22
CA ASN A 264 -17.78 -4.01 7.22
C ASN A 264 -16.90 -2.80 6.82
N VAL A 265 -17.11 -2.30 5.59
CA VAL A 265 -16.45 -1.09 5.10
C VAL A 265 -17.42 0.08 5.15
N THR A 266 -17.04 1.13 5.89
CA THR A 266 -17.79 2.39 5.96
C THR A 266 -17.18 3.41 5.01
N MET A 267 -18.02 3.99 4.16
CA MET A 267 -17.65 5.04 3.21
C MET A 267 -18.37 6.33 3.59
N SER A 268 -17.63 7.44 3.69
CA SER A 268 -18.20 8.76 4.00
C SER A 268 -17.64 9.82 3.06
N LYS A 269 -18.53 10.66 2.51
CA LYS A 269 -18.16 11.65 1.46
C LYS A 269 -17.41 11.05 0.26
N SER A 270 -17.54 9.75 0.04
CA SER A 270 -16.90 9.05 -1.06
C SER A 270 -17.74 9.17 -2.33
N GLU A 271 -17.09 9.16 -3.49
CA GLU A 271 -17.78 9.19 -4.80
C GLU A 271 -18.62 7.94 -5.02
N ASN A 272 -18.11 6.78 -4.61
CA ASN A 272 -18.78 5.48 -4.77
C ASN A 272 -18.65 4.66 -3.48
N GLY A 273 -19.56 3.71 -3.28
CA GLY A 273 -19.37 2.64 -2.31
C GLY A 273 -18.49 1.53 -2.88
N ILE A 274 -19.06 0.79 -3.84
CA ILE A 274 -18.41 -0.26 -4.62
C ILE A 274 -18.50 0.11 -6.10
N ARG A 275 -17.40 -0.07 -6.84
CA ARG A 275 -17.30 0.24 -8.28
C ARG A 275 -16.55 -0.86 -9.03
N ILE A 276 -17.02 -1.20 -10.24
CA ILE A 276 -16.32 -2.13 -11.16
C ILE A 276 -16.03 -1.39 -12.47
N LYS A 277 -14.75 -1.33 -12.85
CA LYS A 277 -14.23 -0.69 -14.07
C LYS A 277 -13.60 -1.77 -14.95
N ALA A 278 -14.32 -2.28 -15.95
CA ALA A 278 -13.84 -3.41 -16.76
C ALA A 278 -14.20 -3.27 -18.24
N SER A 279 -13.26 -3.65 -19.11
CA SER A 279 -13.50 -3.84 -20.54
C SER A 279 -13.94 -5.29 -20.86
N SER A 280 -14.23 -5.58 -22.12
CA SER A 280 -14.72 -6.90 -22.56
C SER A 280 -13.75 -8.07 -22.35
N SER A 281 -12.45 -7.82 -22.11
CA SER A 281 -11.47 -8.88 -21.87
C SER A 281 -11.32 -9.28 -20.39
N ALA A 282 -12.02 -8.61 -19.47
CA ALA A 282 -11.95 -8.90 -18.05
C ALA A 282 -12.80 -10.12 -17.64
N THR A 283 -12.37 -10.83 -16.59
CA THR A 283 -13.16 -11.90 -15.95
C THR A 283 -13.13 -11.74 -14.45
N ILE A 284 -14.31 -11.68 -13.82
CA ILE A 284 -14.46 -11.39 -12.39
C ILE A 284 -15.34 -12.44 -11.70
N PRO A 285 -14.85 -13.67 -11.45
CA PRO A 285 -15.63 -14.71 -10.79
C PRO A 285 -15.54 -14.62 -9.26
N ASN A 286 -16.58 -15.08 -8.56
CA ASN A 286 -16.62 -15.21 -7.10
C ASN A 286 -16.28 -13.89 -6.37
N LEU A 287 -17.07 -12.86 -6.66
CA LEU A 287 -16.95 -11.55 -6.04
C LEU A 287 -18.07 -11.40 -4.99
N MET A 288 -17.70 -11.31 -3.71
CA MET A 288 -18.63 -10.98 -2.62
C MET A 288 -18.25 -9.64 -2.03
N LEU A 289 -19.10 -8.63 -2.26
CA LEU A 289 -18.86 -7.27 -1.79
C LEU A 289 -20.02 -6.84 -0.92
N THR A 290 -19.71 -6.50 0.33
CA THR A 290 -20.63 -5.88 1.28
C THR A 290 -19.99 -4.60 1.79
N SER A 291 -20.73 -3.49 1.69
CA SER A 291 -20.28 -2.19 2.18
C SER A 291 -21.49 -1.44 2.72
N THR A 292 -21.29 -0.65 3.76
CA THR A 292 -22.30 0.27 4.29
C THR A 292 -21.87 1.69 3.94
N CYS A 293 -22.67 2.36 3.11
CA CYS A 293 -22.51 3.78 2.84
C CYS A 293 -23.33 4.57 3.86
N SER A 294 -22.72 5.55 4.51
CA SER A 294 -23.39 6.44 5.49
C SER A 294 -23.11 7.90 5.18
#